data_AF-A0A915AM96-F1
#
_entry.id   AF-A0A915AM96-F1
#
_cell.length_a   1.000
_cell.length_b   1.000
_cell.length_c   1.000
_cell.angle_alpha   90.00
_cell.angle_beta   90.00
_cell.angle_gamma   90.00
#
_symmetry.space_group_name_H-M   'P 1'
#
loop_
_entity.id
_entity.type
_entity.pdbx_description
1 polymer ?
#
loop_
_entity_poly.entity_id
_entity_poly.type
_entity_poly.pdbx_seq_one_letter_code
_entity_poly.pdbx_strand_id
1 'polypeptide(L)'
;MIVDSSVVPHITTERVAETIPGALHSENGQTVPHYEEREWPTKCISQITKMEVLCKVEFIDFEGRSDGESVKKILSQVKPKQLVIVHGSAAATRHLAQYASETGIVQGKIFTPRLGEIVDATIESHIYQVTLSDALMSSLIFQTVKDAELSWLDARIARRKAITGATSAVEENREEGEEMPSEDETMEQGGEEETGDGERLSNKRAAAADT
;
A
#
# COMPACT_ATOMS: atom_id res chain seq x y z
N MET A 1 28.20 17.35 -56.70
CA MET A 1 27.45 16.08 -56.63
C MET A 1 28.42 15.02 -56.16
N ILE A 2 28.38 14.68 -54.88
CA ILE A 2 29.10 13.54 -54.33
C ILE A 2 28.00 12.58 -53.91
N VAL A 3 27.90 11.49 -54.67
CA VAL A 3 26.91 10.43 -54.46
C VAL A 3 27.53 9.55 -53.38
N ASP A 4 27.13 9.76 -52.13
CA ASP A 4 27.56 8.90 -51.02
C ASP A 4 26.76 7.60 -51.11
N SER A 5 27.23 6.69 -51.96
CA SER A 5 26.75 5.32 -52.00
C SER A 5 27.21 4.64 -50.71
N SER A 6 26.32 4.53 -49.72
CA SER A 6 26.57 3.71 -48.53
C SER A 6 26.60 2.24 -48.96
N VAL A 7 27.76 1.78 -49.42
CA VAL A 7 28.03 0.36 -49.60
C VAL A 7 28.04 -0.24 -48.20
N VAL A 8 26.97 -0.94 -47.85
CA VAL A 8 26.97 -1.82 -46.69
C VAL A 8 28.05 -2.87 -46.98
N PRO A 9 29.14 -2.96 -46.21
CA PRO A 9 30.13 -4.00 -46.44
C PRO A 9 29.42 -5.34 -46.24
N HIS A 10 29.34 -6.13 -47.30
CA HIS A 10 29.04 -7.56 -47.17
C HIS A 10 30.20 -8.15 -46.36
N ILE A 11 30.02 -8.23 -45.05
CA ILE A 11 30.89 -9.03 -44.19
C ILE A 11 30.63 -10.47 -44.61
N THR A 12 31.60 -11.07 -45.30
CA THR A 12 31.66 -12.52 -45.45
C THR A 12 31.65 -13.07 -44.04
N THR A 13 30.59 -13.80 -43.67
CA THR A 13 30.51 -14.54 -42.41
C THR A 13 31.46 -15.74 -42.47
N GLU A 14 32.75 -15.50 -42.63
CA GLU A 14 33.76 -16.44 -42.18
C GLU A 14 33.80 -16.33 -40.66
N ARG A 15 32.85 -17.03 -40.01
CA ARG A 15 33.04 -17.46 -38.62
C ARG A 15 34.17 -18.49 -38.62
N VAL A 16 35.41 -18.02 -38.77
CA VAL A 16 36.56 -18.80 -38.28
C VAL A 16 36.46 -18.68 -36.77
N ALA A 17 35.81 -19.67 -36.15
CA ALA A 17 35.97 -19.91 -34.74
C ALA A 17 37.44 -20.31 -34.54
N GLU A 18 38.33 -19.31 -34.45
CA GLU A 18 39.69 -19.51 -33.96
C GLU A 18 39.58 -19.97 -32.51
N THR A 19 39.43 -21.30 -32.38
CA THR A 19 39.40 -22.02 -31.13
C THR A 19 40.84 -22.08 -30.66
N ILE A 20 41.26 -21.11 -29.87
CA ILE A 20 42.53 -21.20 -29.16
C ILE A 20 42.25 -22.07 -27.92
N PRO A 21 42.84 -23.27 -27.79
CA PRO A 21 42.64 -24.07 -26.59
C PRO A 21 43.25 -23.32 -25.39
N GLY A 22 42.39 -22.86 -24.49
CA GLY A 22 42.79 -22.39 -23.16
C GLY A 22 43.46 -23.52 -22.38
N ALA A 23 44.41 -23.18 -21.51
CA ALA A 23 45.18 -24.14 -20.75
C ALA A 23 44.27 -25.08 -19.92
N LEU A 24 44.54 -26.39 -20.01
CA LEU A 24 43.85 -27.44 -19.25
C LEU A 24 44.15 -27.28 -17.75
N HIS A 25 43.14 -26.96 -16.95
CA HIS A 25 43.20 -27.09 -15.50
C HIS A 25 42.53 -28.41 -15.08
N SER A 26 43.26 -29.28 -14.39
CA SER A 26 42.74 -30.57 -13.89
C SER A 26 42.57 -30.50 -12.38
N GLU A 27 41.33 -30.36 -11.93
CA GLU A 27 40.92 -30.84 -10.61
C GLU A 27 39.88 -31.95 -10.82
N ASN A 28 40.19 -33.14 -10.29
CA ASN A 28 39.29 -34.30 -10.21
C ASN A 28 38.90 -34.99 -11.53
N GLY A 29 39.73 -34.90 -12.57
CA GLY A 29 39.67 -35.83 -13.71
C GLY A 29 38.49 -35.65 -14.69
N GLN A 30 37.73 -34.56 -14.57
CA GLN A 30 36.68 -34.21 -15.53
C GLN A 30 37.00 -32.86 -16.17
N THR A 31 37.49 -32.90 -17.42
CA THR A 31 37.83 -31.71 -18.21
C THR A 31 36.55 -31.10 -18.77
N VAL A 32 36.03 -30.05 -18.12
CA VAL A 32 35.01 -29.19 -18.74
C VAL A 32 35.71 -28.11 -19.56
N PRO A 33 35.50 -28.01 -20.88
CA PRO A 33 36.07 -26.93 -21.66
C PRO A 33 35.53 -25.60 -21.16
N HIS A 34 36.42 -24.73 -20.68
CA HIS A 34 36.07 -23.35 -20.32
C HIS A 34 36.04 -22.52 -21.60
N TYR A 35 34.83 -22.13 -22.03
CA TYR A 35 34.64 -21.23 -23.16
C TYR A 35 34.72 -19.79 -22.66
N GLU A 36 35.87 -19.14 -22.86
CA GLU A 36 35.93 -17.68 -22.73
C GLU A 36 35.22 -17.08 -23.95
N GLU A 37 34.01 -16.56 -23.76
CA GLU A 37 33.33 -15.74 -24.74
C GLU A 37 34.14 -14.45 -24.92
N ARG A 38 34.99 -14.43 -25.94
CA ARG A 38 35.77 -13.26 -26.32
C ARG A 38 34.81 -12.19 -26.85
N GLU A 39 34.51 -11.17 -26.05
CA GLU A 39 33.72 -10.03 -26.50
C GLU A 39 34.54 -9.14 -27.44
N TRP A 40 34.05 -8.97 -28.67
CA TRP A 40 34.66 -8.10 -29.66
C TRP A 40 34.10 -6.68 -29.51
N PRO A 41 34.91 -5.63 -29.75
CA PRO A 41 34.43 -4.25 -29.67
C PRO A 41 33.35 -4.01 -30.75
N THR A 42 32.17 -3.56 -30.33
CA THR A 42 31.05 -3.24 -31.22
C THR A 42 30.80 -1.73 -31.27
N LYS A 43 30.21 -1.25 -32.38
CA LYS A 43 29.77 0.14 -32.57
C LYS A 43 28.28 0.17 -32.90
N CYS A 44 27.50 0.92 -32.12
CA CYS A 44 26.09 1.14 -32.42
C CYS A 44 25.94 2.09 -33.63
N ILE A 45 25.10 1.71 -34.58
CA ILE A 45 24.72 2.52 -35.75
C ILE A 45 23.19 2.59 -35.78
N SER A 46 22.63 3.78 -35.96
CA SER A 46 21.19 4.00 -36.10
C SER A 46 20.90 4.58 -37.48
N GLN A 47 19.89 4.05 -38.17
CA GLN A 47 19.47 4.50 -39.50
C GLN A 47 17.95 4.41 -39.61
N ILE A 48 17.34 5.39 -40.27
CA ILE A 48 15.90 5.42 -40.57
C ILE A 48 15.71 4.96 -42.01
N THR A 49 14.93 3.91 -42.22
CA THR A 49 14.65 3.35 -43.55
C THR A 49 13.15 3.10 -43.71
N LYS A 50 12.61 3.38 -44.89
CA LYS A 50 11.21 3.07 -45.23
C LYS A 50 11.12 1.62 -45.72
N MET A 51 10.22 0.83 -45.15
CA MET A 51 9.91 -0.53 -45.60
C MET A 51 8.42 -0.68 -45.89
N GLU A 52 8.09 -1.48 -46.90
CA GLU A 52 6.73 -1.92 -47.17
C GLU A 52 6.41 -3.16 -46.32
N VAL A 53 5.34 -3.10 -45.53
CA VAL A 53 4.90 -4.20 -44.67
C VAL A 53 3.82 -4.99 -45.42
N LEU A 54 4.20 -6.13 -46.01
CA LEU A 54 3.33 -7.00 -46.79
C LEU A 54 2.87 -8.23 -45.97
N CYS A 55 2.26 -7.99 -44.81
CA CYS A 55 1.70 -9.05 -43.97
C CYS A 55 0.37 -8.64 -43.36
N LYS A 56 -0.44 -9.64 -42.95
CA LYS A 56 -1.66 -9.41 -42.18
C LYS A 56 -1.28 -9.09 -40.75
N VAL A 57 -1.63 -7.89 -40.29
CA VAL A 57 -1.45 -7.49 -38.89
C VAL A 57 -2.75 -7.74 -38.16
N GLU A 58 -2.69 -8.56 -37.12
CA GLU A 58 -3.81 -8.86 -36.24
C GLU A 58 -3.38 -8.63 -34.79
N PHE A 59 -4.23 -7.94 -34.03
CA PHE A 59 -3.99 -7.70 -32.63
C PHE A 59 -4.67 -8.80 -31.82
N ILE A 60 -3.88 -9.55 -31.05
CA ILE A 60 -4.37 -10.56 -30.12
C ILE A 60 -3.92 -10.13 -28.74
N ASP A 61 -4.89 -9.94 -27.86
CA ASP A 61 -4.64 -9.48 -26.50
C ASP A 61 -4.26 -10.65 -25.58
N PHE A 62 -3.04 -10.60 -25.04
CA PHE A 62 -2.52 -11.52 -24.03
C PHE A 62 -2.05 -10.78 -22.77
N GLU A 63 -2.61 -9.61 -22.47
CA GLU A 63 -2.18 -8.80 -21.32
C GLU A 63 -2.59 -9.37 -19.96
N GLY A 64 -3.53 -10.33 -19.93
CA GLY A 64 -3.93 -11.04 -18.71
C GLY A 64 -4.62 -10.16 -17.66
N ARG A 65 -5.19 -9.03 -18.07
CA ARG A 65 -5.86 -8.09 -17.16
C ARG A 65 -7.32 -8.47 -16.94
N SER A 66 -7.84 -8.05 -15.80
CA SER A 66 -9.27 -8.17 -15.53
C SER A 66 -10.07 -7.26 -16.46
N ASP A 67 -11.07 -7.83 -17.10
CA ASP A 67 -12.03 -7.13 -17.92
C ASP A 67 -12.95 -6.24 -17.07
N GLY A 68 -13.66 -5.32 -17.74
CA GLY A 68 -14.54 -4.37 -17.07
C GLY A 68 -15.70 -5.03 -16.32
N GLU A 69 -16.19 -6.19 -16.76
CA GLU A 69 -17.28 -6.89 -16.09
C GLU A 69 -16.78 -7.60 -14.82
N SER A 70 -15.62 -8.26 -14.90
CA SER A 70 -14.99 -8.87 -13.72
C SER A 70 -14.68 -7.83 -12.64
N VAL A 71 -14.15 -6.66 -12.99
CA VAL A 71 -13.88 -5.59 -12.00
C VAL A 71 -15.18 -5.13 -11.33
N LYS A 72 -16.27 -4.96 -12.09
CA LYS A 72 -17.58 -4.61 -11.53
C LYS A 72 -18.11 -5.69 -10.57
N LYS A 73 -17.93 -6.96 -10.92
CA LYS A 73 -18.32 -8.10 -10.08
C LYS A 73 -17.51 -8.16 -8.78
N ILE A 74 -16.20 -7.94 -8.86
CA ILE A 74 -15.32 -7.88 -7.68
C ILE A 74 -15.76 -6.75 -6.76
N LEU A 75 -16.01 -5.55 -7.31
CA LEU A 75 -16.50 -4.42 -6.51
C LEU A 75 -17.81 -4.75 -5.79
N SER A 76 -18.74 -5.40 -6.49
CA SER A 76 -20.04 -5.80 -5.92
C SER A 76 -19.93 -6.78 -4.76
N GLN A 77 -18.90 -7.63 -4.75
CA GLN A 77 -18.63 -8.59 -3.67
C GLN A 77 -17.88 -7.95 -2.50
N VAL A 78 -16.87 -7.13 -2.79
CA VAL A 78 -16.01 -6.50 -1.77
C VAL A 78 -16.73 -5.40 -1.00
N LYS A 79 -17.59 -4.61 -1.69
CA LYS A 79 -18.32 -3.46 -1.12
C LYS A 79 -17.41 -2.52 -0.29
N PRO A 80 -16.41 -1.90 -0.93
CA PRO A 80 -15.44 -1.08 -0.22
C PRO A 80 -16.11 0.18 0.39
N LYS A 81 -15.62 0.61 1.56
CA LYS A 81 -16.09 1.84 2.22
C LYS A 81 -15.70 3.10 1.44
N GLN A 82 -14.52 3.12 0.84
CA GLN A 82 -14.05 4.19 -0.05
C GLN A 82 -13.37 3.57 -1.25
N LEU A 83 -13.47 4.25 -2.40
CA LEU A 83 -12.88 3.77 -3.66
C LEU A 83 -12.05 4.88 -4.29
N VAL A 84 -10.80 4.59 -4.63
CA VAL A 84 -9.93 5.45 -5.43
C VAL A 84 -9.63 4.73 -6.74
N ILE A 85 -10.00 5.33 -7.87
CA ILE A 85 -9.77 4.77 -9.19
C ILE A 85 -8.61 5.52 -9.82
N VAL A 86 -7.50 4.82 -9.99
CA VAL A 86 -6.28 5.32 -10.63
C VAL A 86 -5.99 4.54 -11.90
N HIS A 87 -5.12 5.11 -12.74
CA HIS A 87 -4.57 4.47 -13.93
C HIS A 87 -5.63 3.99 -14.93
N GLY A 88 -5.86 4.78 -15.97
CA GLY A 88 -6.81 4.47 -17.04
C GLY A 88 -7.09 5.70 -17.87
N SER A 89 -7.81 5.52 -18.98
CA SER A 89 -8.32 6.69 -19.71
C SER A 89 -9.36 7.41 -18.84
N ALA A 90 -9.46 8.73 -18.99
CA ALA A 90 -10.44 9.54 -18.24
C ALA A 90 -11.89 9.08 -18.48
N ALA A 91 -12.18 8.55 -19.66
CA ALA A 91 -13.48 7.97 -19.99
C ALA A 91 -13.73 6.67 -19.21
N ALA A 92 -12.74 5.78 -19.13
CA ALA A 92 -12.87 4.49 -18.44
C ALA A 92 -13.01 4.68 -16.91
N THR A 93 -12.20 5.55 -16.30
CA THR A 93 -12.28 5.83 -14.86
C THR A 93 -13.61 6.47 -14.49
N ARG A 94 -14.11 7.42 -15.29
CA ARG A 94 -15.42 8.04 -15.10
C ARG A 94 -16.56 7.03 -15.23
N HIS A 95 -16.50 6.15 -16.21
CA HIS A 95 -17.51 5.11 -16.40
C HIS A 95 -17.57 4.13 -15.22
N LEU A 96 -16.42 3.71 -14.69
CA LEU A 96 -16.38 2.84 -13.52
C LEU A 96 -16.85 3.57 -12.25
N ALA A 97 -16.47 4.84 -12.08
CA ALA A 97 -16.94 5.68 -10.97
C ALA A 97 -18.46 5.87 -10.99
N GLN A 98 -19.03 6.14 -12.17
CA GLN A 98 -20.46 6.28 -12.36
C GLN A 98 -21.20 4.98 -12.00
N TYR A 99 -20.73 3.84 -12.51
CA TYR A 99 -21.30 2.53 -12.17
C TYR A 99 -21.27 2.25 -10.66
N ALA A 100 -20.13 2.54 -10.01
CA ALA A 100 -19.96 2.34 -8.57
C ALA A 100 -20.90 3.24 -7.74
N SER A 101 -21.16 4.46 -8.22
CA SER A 101 -22.09 5.41 -7.61
C SER A 101 -23.56 5.03 -7.82
N GLU A 102 -23.95 4.64 -9.04
CA GLU A 102 -25.33 4.29 -9.39
C GLU A 102 -25.79 3.00 -8.70
N THR A 103 -24.90 2.01 -8.63
CA THR A 103 -25.20 0.71 -8.02
C THR A 103 -25.11 0.75 -6.49
N GLY A 104 -24.62 1.86 -5.92
CA GLY A 104 -24.46 2.03 -4.47
C GLY A 104 -23.50 1.01 -3.84
N ILE A 105 -22.53 0.50 -4.62
CA ILE A 105 -21.57 -0.52 -4.16
C ILE A 105 -20.59 0.07 -3.13
N VAL A 106 -20.26 1.35 -3.31
CA VAL A 106 -19.36 2.09 -2.42
C VAL A 106 -20.19 2.85 -1.41
N GLN A 107 -19.97 2.59 -0.12
CA GLN A 107 -20.74 3.22 0.96
C GLN A 107 -20.31 4.68 1.23
N GLY A 108 -19.07 5.03 0.87
CA GLY A 108 -18.48 6.35 1.08
C GLY A 108 -18.11 7.05 -0.22
N LYS A 109 -16.97 7.72 -0.23
CA LYS A 109 -16.52 8.58 -1.34
C LYS A 109 -15.83 7.77 -2.44
N ILE A 110 -16.06 8.18 -3.68
CA ILE A 110 -15.37 7.69 -4.88
C ILE A 110 -14.47 8.80 -5.40
N PHE A 111 -13.18 8.51 -5.58
CA PHE A 111 -12.18 9.45 -6.04
C PHE A 111 -11.61 9.03 -7.40
N THR A 112 -11.43 10.00 -8.30
CA THR A 112 -10.81 9.82 -9.63
C THR A 112 -9.71 10.87 -9.84
N PRO A 113 -8.61 10.80 -9.07
CA PRO A 113 -7.57 11.82 -9.12
C PRO A 113 -6.87 11.89 -10.47
N ARG A 114 -6.47 13.10 -10.85
CA ARG A 114 -5.57 13.32 -12.00
C ARG A 114 -4.11 13.06 -11.59
N LEU A 115 -3.24 13.02 -12.60
CA LEU A 115 -1.81 12.85 -12.37
C LEU A 115 -1.28 13.97 -11.46
N GLY A 116 -0.66 13.59 -10.33
CA GLY A 116 -0.12 14.53 -9.34
C GLY A 116 -1.14 15.13 -8.37
N GLU A 117 -2.42 14.74 -8.45
CA GLU A 117 -3.45 15.18 -7.51
C GLU A 117 -3.37 14.40 -6.18
N ILE A 118 -3.37 15.12 -5.06
CA ILE A 118 -3.37 14.54 -3.73
C ILE A 118 -4.81 14.39 -3.24
N VAL A 119 -5.17 13.19 -2.82
CA VAL A 119 -6.50 12.88 -2.27
C VAL A 119 -6.35 12.47 -0.82
N ASP A 120 -7.16 13.08 0.05
CA ASP A 120 -7.30 12.63 1.43
C ASP A 120 -8.24 11.41 1.48
N ALA A 121 -7.64 10.24 1.72
CA ALA A 121 -8.33 8.96 1.89
C ALA A 121 -8.58 8.62 3.37
N THR A 122 -8.44 9.57 4.29
CA THR A 122 -8.64 9.33 5.71
C THR A 122 -10.14 9.13 5.99
N ILE A 123 -10.46 8.02 6.65
CA ILE A 123 -11.79 7.77 7.22
C ILE A 123 -11.65 8.02 8.72
N GLU A 124 -12.22 9.10 9.21
CA GLU A 124 -12.24 9.39 10.64
C GLU A 124 -13.03 8.28 11.35
N SER A 125 -12.33 7.45 12.11
CA SER A 125 -12.94 6.44 12.97
C SER A 125 -12.27 6.51 14.34
N HIS A 126 -13.04 6.90 15.35
CA HIS A 126 -12.59 6.85 16.73
C HIS A 126 -12.73 5.41 17.24
N ILE A 127 -11.71 4.60 16.98
CA ILE A 127 -11.65 3.22 17.43
C ILE A 127 -10.99 3.21 18.82
N TYR A 128 -11.80 2.99 19.84
CA TYR A 128 -11.33 2.79 21.20
C TYR A 128 -11.47 1.32 21.59
N GLN A 129 -10.40 0.74 22.13
CA GLN A 129 -10.47 -0.60 22.70
C GLN A 129 -10.88 -0.49 24.17
N VAL A 130 -12.09 -0.99 24.48
CA VAL A 130 -12.62 -1.05 25.85
C VAL A 130 -12.66 -2.51 26.28
N THR A 131 -12.16 -2.80 27.48
CA THR A 131 -12.24 -4.14 28.08
C THR A 131 -13.34 -4.16 29.14
N LEU A 132 -14.30 -5.07 29.04
CA LEU A 132 -15.25 -5.31 30.13
C LEU A 132 -14.54 -5.97 31.33
N SER A 133 -14.98 -5.63 32.54
CA SER A 133 -14.59 -6.38 33.74
C SER A 133 -15.33 -7.71 33.81
N ASP A 134 -14.73 -8.70 34.48
CA ASP A 134 -15.29 -10.05 34.60
C ASP A 134 -16.68 -10.05 35.29
N ALA A 135 -16.81 -9.27 36.37
CA ALA A 135 -18.09 -9.10 37.07
C ALA A 135 -19.20 -8.48 36.21
N LEU A 136 -18.84 -7.57 35.28
CA LEU A 136 -19.81 -6.97 34.37
C LEU A 136 -20.20 -7.97 33.28
N MET A 137 -19.22 -8.71 32.74
CA MET A 137 -19.45 -9.76 31.74
C MET A 137 -20.37 -10.86 32.27
N SER A 138 -20.19 -11.29 33.53
CA SER A 138 -21.03 -12.32 34.15
C SER A 138 -22.46 -11.85 34.43
N SER A 139 -22.70 -10.54 34.52
CA SER A 139 -24.03 -9.96 34.75
C SER A 139 -24.86 -9.81 33.47
N LEU A 140 -24.23 -9.94 32.29
CA LEU A 140 -24.91 -9.77 31.00
C LEU A 140 -25.80 -10.96 30.67
N ILE A 141 -27.00 -10.64 30.19
CA ILE A 141 -27.94 -11.63 29.66
C ILE A 141 -27.86 -11.56 28.13
N PHE A 142 -27.29 -12.60 27.53
CA PHE A 142 -27.17 -12.73 26.08
C PHE A 142 -28.44 -13.37 25.50
N GLN A 143 -29.01 -12.71 24.50
CA GLN A 143 -30.12 -13.23 23.72
C GLN A 143 -29.62 -13.65 22.33
N THR A 144 -29.84 -14.91 21.97
CA THR A 144 -29.46 -15.45 20.66
C THR A 144 -30.41 -14.94 19.58
N VAL A 145 -29.88 -14.25 18.58
CA VAL A 145 -30.60 -13.78 17.38
C VAL A 145 -29.83 -14.25 16.13
N LYS A 146 -30.40 -15.21 15.40
CA LYS A 146 -29.77 -15.86 14.24
C LYS A 146 -28.43 -16.50 14.64
N ASP A 147 -27.32 -15.95 14.14
CA ASP A 147 -25.96 -16.44 14.34
C ASP A 147 -25.17 -15.58 15.33
N ALA A 148 -25.83 -14.67 16.05
CA ALA A 148 -25.19 -13.74 16.98
C ALA A 148 -25.93 -13.69 18.32
N GLU A 149 -25.19 -13.39 19.38
CA GLU A 149 -25.73 -13.10 20.70
C GLU A 149 -25.74 -11.59 20.93
N LEU A 150 -26.84 -11.08 21.49
CA LEU A 150 -27.05 -9.66 21.74
C LEU A 150 -27.37 -9.42 23.22
N SER A 151 -26.73 -8.43 23.83
CA SER A 151 -27.04 -7.95 25.18
C SER A 151 -27.01 -6.43 25.22
N TRP A 152 -27.94 -5.80 25.95
CA TRP A 152 -27.90 -4.36 26.22
C TRP A 152 -27.02 -4.08 27.44
N LEU A 153 -26.10 -3.12 27.31
CA LEU A 153 -25.18 -2.73 28.37
C LEU A 153 -25.17 -1.20 28.51
N ASP A 154 -25.35 -0.71 29.72
CA ASP A 154 -25.04 0.66 30.12
C ASP A 154 -24.03 0.61 31.27
N ALA A 155 -22.91 1.31 31.13
CA ALA A 155 -21.80 1.23 32.06
C ALA A 155 -20.93 2.49 32.03
N ARG A 156 -20.20 2.73 33.12
CA ARG A 156 -19.23 3.82 33.22
C ARG A 156 -17.84 3.32 32.83
N ILE A 157 -17.13 4.11 32.02
CA ILE A 157 -15.77 3.81 31.58
C ILE A 157 -14.77 4.43 32.56
N ALA A 158 -13.94 3.60 33.18
CA ALA A 158 -12.78 4.05 33.95
C ALA A 158 -11.54 4.02 33.05
N ARG A 159 -10.80 5.13 32.97
CA ARG A 159 -9.50 5.16 32.30
C ARG A 159 -8.50 4.41 33.18
N ARG A 160 -7.96 3.28 32.71
CA ARG A 160 -6.76 2.71 33.35
C ARG A 160 -5.63 3.72 33.15
N LYS A 161 -4.97 4.12 34.25
CA LYS A 161 -3.68 4.81 34.17
C LYS A 161 -2.76 3.83 33.43
N ALA A 162 -2.31 4.20 32.23
CA ALA A 162 -1.39 3.37 31.48
C ALA A 162 -0.18 3.11 32.37
N ILE A 163 -0.03 1.86 32.81
CA ILE A 163 1.26 1.39 33.30
C ILE A 163 2.11 1.39 32.04
N THR A 164 2.97 2.39 31.89
CA THR A 164 4.14 2.31 31.01
C THR A 164 4.98 1.15 31.51
N GLY A 165 4.60 -0.06 31.10
CA GLY A 165 5.27 -1.29 31.42
C GLY A 165 6.29 -1.58 30.34
N ALA A 166 7.53 -1.17 30.61
CA ALA A 166 8.68 -1.88 30.11
C ALA A 166 8.48 -3.39 30.34
N THR A 167 8.88 -4.18 29.36
CA THR A 167 9.05 -5.63 29.40
C THR A 167 9.65 -6.10 30.72
N SER A 168 8.99 -7.04 31.41
CA SER A 168 9.58 -8.04 32.33
C SER A 168 8.42 -8.95 32.79
N ALA A 169 8.39 -10.19 32.31
CA ALA A 169 9.01 -11.35 32.95
C ALA A 169 8.04 -12.01 33.94
N VAL A 170 7.75 -13.27 33.63
CA VAL A 170 7.15 -14.26 34.51
C VAL A 170 7.93 -14.31 35.82
N GLU A 171 7.24 -14.24 36.96
CA GLU A 171 7.62 -15.02 38.15
C GLU A 171 6.46 -15.15 39.16
N GLU A 172 6.47 -16.31 39.81
CA GLU A 172 5.48 -16.93 40.66
C GLU A 172 5.38 -16.32 42.08
N ASN A 173 4.17 -16.40 42.63
CA ASN A 173 3.79 -16.78 44.00
C ASN A 173 4.67 -16.32 45.20
N ARG A 174 4.06 -15.52 46.10
CA ARG A 174 4.13 -15.77 47.55
C ARG A 174 3.03 -15.04 48.33
N GLU A 175 2.32 -15.79 49.16
CA GLU A 175 1.42 -15.30 50.22
C GLU A 175 2.22 -14.82 51.44
N GLU A 176 1.69 -13.81 52.12
CA GLU A 176 1.77 -13.40 53.56
C GLU A 176 1.20 -11.95 53.56
N GLY A 177 0.23 -11.50 54.35
CA GLY A 177 -0.12 -11.77 55.75
C GLY A 177 -0.18 -10.40 56.47
N GLU A 178 -1.36 -10.04 57.00
CA GLU A 178 -1.63 -9.03 58.06
C GLU A 178 -1.68 -7.50 57.74
N GLU A 179 -2.91 -6.94 57.77
CA GLU A 179 -3.44 -5.91 58.71
C GLU A 179 -2.46 -4.87 59.32
N MET A 180 -2.65 -3.53 59.39
CA MET A 180 -3.80 -2.64 59.67
C MET A 180 -3.37 -1.14 59.44
N PRO A 181 -4.26 -0.13 59.58
CA PRO A 181 -4.15 1.20 58.96
C PRO A 181 -3.50 2.26 59.86
N SER A 182 -3.13 3.39 59.24
CA SER A 182 -2.93 4.66 59.95
C SER A 182 -3.52 5.82 59.15
N GLU A 183 -4.49 6.48 59.77
CA GLU A 183 -5.07 7.76 59.39
C GLU A 183 -4.09 8.93 59.67
N ASP A 184 -4.54 10.13 59.27
CA ASP A 184 -4.03 11.49 59.55
C ASP A 184 -2.98 12.02 58.55
N GLU A 185 -3.08 13.23 57.98
CA GLU A 185 -3.83 14.44 58.34
C GLU A 185 -4.29 15.21 57.09
N THR A 186 -5.31 16.04 57.30
CA THR A 186 -5.78 17.11 56.41
C THR A 186 -4.83 18.31 56.43
N MET A 187 -4.61 18.96 55.28
CA MET A 187 -4.30 20.40 55.23
C MET A 187 -4.92 21.03 53.98
N GLU A 188 -5.82 21.98 54.25
CA GLU A 188 -6.41 22.90 53.29
C GLU A 188 -5.46 24.08 52.93
N GLN A 189 -5.90 24.83 51.91
CA GLN A 189 -5.59 26.22 51.53
C GLN A 189 -4.51 26.39 50.46
N GLY A 190 -4.69 27.19 49.41
CA GLY A 190 -5.75 28.10 48.96
C GLY A 190 -5.55 28.35 47.46
N GLY A 191 -6.59 28.74 46.69
CA GLY A 191 -6.79 30.11 46.15
C GLY A 191 -5.69 30.52 45.15
N GLU A 192 -5.90 30.98 43.93
CA GLU A 192 -6.99 31.62 43.20
C GLU A 192 -6.66 31.54 41.67
N GLU A 193 -7.70 31.60 40.82
CA GLU A 193 -7.91 32.40 39.59
C GLU A 193 -6.69 32.81 38.71
N GLU A 194 -6.72 32.97 37.38
CA GLU A 194 -7.76 33.20 36.38
C GLU A 194 -7.09 33.20 34.98
N THR A 195 -7.87 32.97 33.91
CA THR A 195 -7.70 33.49 32.53
C THR A 195 -6.51 32.97 31.69
N GLY A 196 -6.56 32.83 30.37
CA GLY A 196 -7.50 33.29 29.35
C GLY A 196 -7.06 32.77 27.97
N ASP A 197 -8.00 32.82 27.05
CA ASP A 197 -8.02 32.27 25.70
C ASP A 197 -7.05 32.90 24.66
N GLY A 198 -6.89 32.20 23.53
CA GLY A 198 -6.54 32.74 22.20
C GLY A 198 -5.04 32.78 21.89
N GLU A 199 -4.53 32.43 20.71
CA GLU A 199 -5.06 32.64 19.37
C GLU A 199 -4.58 31.57 18.36
N ARG A 200 -5.50 31.17 17.47
CA ARG A 200 -5.22 30.45 16.23
C ARG A 200 -4.71 31.43 15.17
N LEU A 201 -3.46 31.26 14.73
CA LEU A 201 -2.95 31.97 13.54
C LEU A 201 -3.43 31.26 12.26
N SER A 202 -4.33 31.94 11.55
CA SER A 202 -4.81 31.58 10.21
C SER A 202 -3.85 32.15 9.16
N ASN A 203 -3.24 31.28 8.35
CA ASN A 203 -2.50 31.71 7.16
C ASN A 203 -3.43 31.66 5.94
N LYS A 204 -3.96 32.84 5.56
CA LYS A 204 -4.49 33.10 4.22
C LYS A 204 -3.41 33.83 3.39
N ARG A 205 -3.02 33.26 2.25
CA ARG A 205 -2.39 33.96 1.14
C ARG A 205 -3.01 33.39 -0.14
N ALA A 206 -4.07 34.02 -0.63
CA ALA A 206 -4.05 35.11 -1.62
C ALA A 206 -3.50 34.63 -2.97
N ALA A 207 -4.43 34.51 -3.91
CA ALA A 207 -4.21 34.32 -5.32
C ALA A 207 -3.41 35.46 -5.94
N ALA A 208 -2.62 35.13 -6.95
CA ALA A 208 -2.30 36.03 -8.04
C ALA A 208 -2.24 35.20 -9.33
N ALA A 209 -3.09 35.59 -10.28
CA ALA A 209 -2.96 35.26 -11.68
C ALA A 209 -1.76 36.01 -12.26
N ASP A 210 -0.98 35.37 -13.14
CA ASP A 210 -0.71 35.90 -14.48
C ASP A 210 0.06 34.88 -15.35
N THR A 211 -0.31 34.86 -16.64
CA THR A 211 0.27 34.14 -17.80
C THR A 211 0.08 32.63 -17.93
#